data_AF-S8DIF8-F1
#
_entry.id   AF-S8DIF8-F1
#
_cell.length_a   1.000
_cell.length_b   1.000
_cell.length_c   1.000
_cell.angle_alpha   90.00
_cell.angle_beta   90.00
_cell.angle_gamma   90.00
#
_symmetry.space_group_name_H-M   'P 1'
#
loop_
_entity.id
_entity.type
_entity.pdbx_description
1 polymer ?
#
loop_
_entity_poly.entity_id
_entity_poly.type
_entity_poly.pdbx_seq_one_letter_code
_entity_poly.pdbx_strand_id
1 'polypeptide(L)'
;VKTVDIGSASAEEARDFEFHCLGEARLLSVLKHPCIVTYYGHQIWSEWSGKGDENSGIRTLRSAILMEDIKGGSRYLEKLRADGKKNHAPPDLALFIARDVASALTELHSRRVIHRDVKSDNVLIDLEAKGRDGTPTVKLCDLDRAVPLHSHLHSCCIAHVGVHPPDFCVGTPRWMAPEVFRAMRKRSHYGLEVDIWSFGCFLLELLTLRAPYHGFLDAEFHEFLE
;
A
#
# COMPACT_ATOMS: atom_id res chain seq x y z
N VAL A 1 13.24 -1.21 -2.92
CA VAL A 1 13.87 -2.53 -3.17
C VAL A 1 13.57 -3.39 -1.96
N LYS A 2 12.94 -4.55 -2.17
CA LYS A 2 12.63 -5.55 -1.14
C LYS A 2 13.75 -6.59 -1.12
N THR A 3 14.03 -7.19 0.03
CA THR A 3 15.13 -8.15 0.20
C THR A 3 14.72 -9.31 1.12
N VAL A 4 15.23 -10.51 0.85
CA VAL A 4 15.14 -11.66 1.76
C VAL A 4 16.47 -12.43 1.76
N ASP A 5 16.94 -12.79 2.95
CA ASP A 5 18.19 -13.56 3.11
C ASP A 5 17.92 -15.05 2.93
N ILE A 6 18.41 -15.64 1.84
CA ILE A 6 18.24 -17.06 1.52
C ILE A 6 19.11 -17.94 2.43
N GLY A 7 20.20 -17.39 3.00
CA GLY A 7 21.08 -18.14 3.90
C GLY A 7 20.41 -18.63 5.19
N SER A 8 19.39 -17.92 5.65
CA SER A 8 18.60 -18.25 6.86
C SER A 8 17.16 -18.62 6.55
N ALA A 9 16.64 -18.24 5.37
CA ALA A 9 15.27 -18.54 4.98
C ALA A 9 15.07 -19.99 4.51
N SER A 10 13.92 -20.55 4.84
CA SER A 10 13.44 -21.80 4.26
C SER A 10 13.13 -21.64 2.76
N ALA A 11 13.09 -22.77 2.04
CA ALA A 11 12.69 -22.78 0.63
C ALA A 11 11.24 -22.29 0.41
N GLU A 12 10.40 -22.35 1.43
CA GLU A 12 9.03 -21.83 1.42
C GLU A 12 9.03 -20.31 1.52
N GLU A 13 9.78 -19.74 2.47
CA GLU A 13 9.90 -18.28 2.64
C GLU A 13 10.48 -17.58 1.41
N ALA A 14 11.50 -18.17 0.78
CA ALA A 14 12.07 -17.63 -0.46
C ALA A 14 11.04 -17.62 -1.60
N ARG A 15 10.22 -18.68 -1.69
CA ARG A 15 9.17 -18.82 -2.71
C ARG A 15 8.02 -17.83 -2.47
N ASP A 16 7.60 -17.67 -1.22
CA ASP A 16 6.55 -16.72 -0.86
C ASP A 16 6.98 -15.28 -1.11
N PHE A 17 8.24 -14.94 -0.84
CA PHE A 17 8.82 -13.65 -1.20
C PHE A 17 8.74 -13.37 -2.71
N GLU A 18 9.15 -14.34 -3.55
CA GLU A 18 9.09 -14.21 -5.01
C GLU A 18 7.65 -14.02 -5.49
N PHE A 19 6.72 -14.84 -4.98
CA PHE A 19 5.32 -14.75 -5.37
C PHE A 19 4.66 -13.45 -4.93
N HIS A 20 4.95 -12.97 -3.73
CA HIS A 20 4.49 -11.67 -3.26
C HIS A 20 4.99 -10.53 -4.18
N CYS A 21 6.29 -10.53 -4.52
CA CYS A 21 6.85 -9.53 -5.44
C CYS A 21 6.23 -9.59 -6.84
N LEU A 22 6.00 -10.79 -7.38
CA LEU A 22 5.37 -10.97 -8.68
C LEU A 22 3.88 -10.61 -8.66
N GLY A 23 3.19 -10.83 -7.55
CA GLY A 23 1.78 -10.47 -7.36
C GLY A 23 1.57 -8.97 -7.48
N GLU A 24 2.36 -8.18 -6.73
CA GLU A 24 2.33 -6.72 -6.79
C GLU A 24 2.64 -6.22 -8.21
N ALA A 25 3.74 -6.69 -8.81
CA ALA A 25 4.15 -6.27 -10.16
C ALA A 25 3.07 -6.58 -11.22
N ARG A 26 2.36 -7.70 -11.09
CA ARG A 26 1.25 -8.06 -11.99
C ARG A 26 0.06 -7.12 -11.84
N LEU A 27 -0.34 -6.81 -10.60
CA LEU A 27 -1.43 -5.87 -10.35
C LEU A 27 -1.08 -4.49 -10.94
N LEU A 28 0.10 -3.99 -10.65
CA LEU A 28 0.59 -2.73 -11.20
C LEU A 28 0.64 -2.73 -12.74
N SER A 29 1.04 -3.84 -13.38
CA SER A 29 1.17 -3.92 -14.84
C SER A 29 -0.15 -3.76 -15.61
N VAL A 30 -1.28 -4.08 -14.98
CA VAL A 30 -2.61 -4.03 -15.63
C VAL A 30 -3.38 -2.76 -15.30
N LEU A 31 -2.94 -1.98 -14.31
CA LEU A 31 -3.57 -0.74 -13.88
C LEU A 31 -3.01 0.43 -14.69
N LYS A 32 -3.89 1.13 -15.39
CA LYS A 32 -3.55 2.31 -16.20
C LYS A 32 -4.51 3.42 -15.85
N HIS A 33 -4.12 4.26 -14.90
CA HIS A 33 -4.97 5.31 -14.39
C HIS A 33 -4.13 6.53 -13.97
N PRO A 34 -4.55 7.78 -14.25
CA PRO A 34 -3.77 8.98 -13.93
C PRO A 34 -3.44 9.13 -12.45
N CYS A 35 -4.33 8.66 -11.57
CA CYS A 35 -4.17 8.73 -10.10
C CYS A 35 -3.56 7.47 -9.48
N ILE A 36 -3.06 6.52 -10.27
CA ILE A 36 -2.29 5.36 -9.79
C ILE A 36 -0.87 5.51 -10.31
N VAL A 37 0.12 5.14 -9.50
CA VAL A 37 1.52 5.17 -9.90
C VAL A 37 1.76 4.30 -11.15
N THR A 38 2.42 4.89 -12.15
CA THR A 38 2.73 4.25 -13.43
C THR A 38 3.85 3.26 -13.22
N TYR A 39 3.61 2.02 -13.63
CA TYR A 39 4.57 0.94 -13.60
C TYR A 39 5.38 0.86 -14.89
N TYR A 40 6.70 0.73 -14.76
CA TYR A 40 7.62 0.58 -15.88
C TYR A 40 8.18 -0.84 -16.01
N GLY A 41 8.35 -1.55 -14.89
CA GLY A 41 8.93 -2.89 -14.91
C GLY A 41 9.27 -3.40 -13.50
N HIS A 42 9.75 -4.64 -13.44
CA HIS A 42 10.27 -5.22 -12.22
C HIS A 42 11.54 -6.03 -12.52
N GLN A 43 12.40 -6.16 -11.51
CA GLN A 43 13.60 -6.96 -11.54
C GLN A 43 13.75 -7.74 -10.24
N ILE A 44 14.04 -9.03 -10.34
CA ILE A 44 14.48 -9.87 -9.21
C ILE A 44 15.90 -10.34 -9.52
N TRP A 45 16.81 -10.21 -8.55
CA TRP A 45 18.19 -10.66 -8.67
C TRP A 45 18.71 -11.15 -7.33
N SER A 46 19.77 -11.97 -7.34
CA SER A 46 20.47 -12.40 -6.13
C SER A 46 21.79 -11.64 -6.00
N GLU A 47 22.16 -11.32 -4.78
CA GLU A 47 23.46 -10.76 -4.41
C GLU A 47 24.09 -11.63 -3.32
N TRP A 48 25.41 -11.77 -3.36
CA TRP A 48 26.16 -12.49 -2.34
C TRP A 48 26.94 -11.50 -1.49
N SER A 49 26.74 -11.53 -0.18
CA SER A 49 27.52 -10.73 0.77
C SER A 49 28.44 -11.65 1.59
N GLY A 50 29.75 -11.49 1.42
CA GLY A 50 30.79 -12.18 2.21
C GLY A 50 32.20 -11.91 1.67
N LYS A 51 33.13 -11.52 2.55
CA LYS A 51 34.57 -11.53 2.27
C LYS A 51 35.17 -12.76 2.96
N GLY A 52 35.60 -13.76 2.19
CA GLY A 52 36.42 -14.87 2.69
C GLY A 52 35.64 -16.18 2.90
N ASP A 53 36.10 -17.21 2.20
CA ASP A 53 35.61 -18.59 2.07
C ASP A 53 34.32 -18.80 1.28
N GLU A 54 34.47 -19.58 0.19
CA GLU A 54 33.47 -19.92 -0.83
C GLU A 54 32.24 -20.69 -0.29
N ASN A 55 32.15 -20.88 1.04
CA ASN A 55 31.08 -21.62 1.72
C ASN A 55 30.35 -20.81 2.82
N SER A 56 30.66 -19.52 3.04
CA SER A 56 30.09 -18.72 4.13
C SER A 56 29.34 -17.46 3.68
N GLY A 57 29.23 -17.22 2.37
CA GLY A 57 28.52 -16.07 1.82
C GLY A 57 27.01 -16.15 2.05
N ILE A 58 26.43 -15.09 2.62
CA ILE A 58 24.97 -14.96 2.70
C ILE A 58 24.47 -14.58 1.31
N ARG A 59 23.59 -15.42 0.74
CA ARG A 59 22.86 -15.10 -0.48
C ARG A 59 21.60 -14.32 -0.12
N THR A 60 21.46 -13.11 -0.65
CA THR A 60 20.27 -12.27 -0.48
C THR A 60 19.54 -12.16 -1.81
N LEU A 61 18.26 -12.48 -1.83
CA LEU A 61 17.39 -12.20 -2.97
C LEU A 61 16.86 -10.78 -2.84
N ARG A 62 16.88 -10.04 -3.93
CA ARG A 62 16.38 -8.67 -4.01
C ARG A 62 15.32 -8.57 -5.10
N SER A 63 14.34 -7.70 -4.87
CA SER A 63 13.28 -7.36 -5.81
C SER A 63 13.12 -5.84 -5.90
N ALA A 64 13.04 -5.32 -7.11
CA ALA A 64 12.78 -3.91 -7.37
C ALA A 64 11.65 -3.75 -8.38
N ILE A 65 10.78 -2.78 -8.10
CA ILE A 65 9.76 -2.33 -9.02
C ILE A 65 10.18 -0.93 -9.49
N LEU A 66 10.18 -0.76 -10.81
CA LEU A 66 10.44 0.52 -11.47
C LEU A 66 9.11 1.19 -11.75
N MET A 67 8.95 2.40 -11.25
CA MET A 67 7.72 3.19 -11.35
C MET A 67 8.05 4.64 -11.66
N GLU A 68 7.04 5.43 -12.02
CA GLU A 68 7.20 6.87 -12.15
C GLU A 68 7.66 7.52 -10.84
N ASP A 69 8.54 8.50 -10.98
CA ASP A 69 9.02 9.29 -9.85
C ASP A 69 8.09 10.47 -9.60
N ILE A 70 7.60 10.57 -8.36
CA ILE A 70 6.76 11.67 -7.89
C ILE A 70 7.58 12.47 -6.88
N LYS A 71 8.17 13.58 -7.34
CA LYS A 71 9.21 14.32 -6.61
C LYS A 71 8.84 14.73 -5.20
N GLY A 72 7.56 15.04 -4.95
CA GLY A 72 7.13 15.46 -3.63
C GLY A 72 6.98 14.32 -2.61
N GLY A 73 6.91 13.06 -3.08
CA GLY A 73 6.88 11.84 -2.28
C GLY A 73 5.64 11.70 -1.39
N SER A 74 5.72 10.83 -0.37
CA SER A 74 4.64 10.57 0.60
C SER A 74 4.70 11.45 1.86
N ARG A 75 5.78 12.21 2.07
CA ARG A 75 5.99 13.03 3.29
C ARG A 75 5.31 14.40 3.25
N TYR A 76 4.26 14.56 2.46
CA TYR A 76 3.58 15.85 2.28
C TYR A 76 2.85 16.34 3.54
N LEU A 77 2.35 15.43 4.39
CA LEU A 77 1.73 15.82 5.67
C LEU A 77 2.72 16.50 6.61
N GLU A 78 3.97 16.01 6.67
CA GLU A 78 5.03 16.62 7.49
C GLU A 78 5.35 18.03 6.99
N LYS A 79 5.41 18.22 5.66
CA LYS A 79 5.61 19.54 5.04
C LYS A 79 4.47 20.49 5.40
N LEU A 80 3.21 20.03 5.30
CA LEU A 80 2.02 20.82 5.66
C LEU A 80 1.99 21.20 7.15
N ARG A 81 2.44 20.30 8.04
CA ARG A 81 2.59 20.60 9.48
C ARG A 81 3.66 21.65 9.73
N ALA A 82 4.82 21.51 9.08
CA ALA A 82 5.96 22.40 9.25
C ALA A 82 5.69 23.83 8.77
N ASP A 83 4.83 23.99 7.76
CA ASP A 83 4.40 25.29 7.24
C ASP A 83 3.61 26.13 8.27
N GLY A 84 3.19 25.53 9.40
CA GLY A 84 2.87 26.23 10.66
C GLY A 84 1.65 27.16 10.63
N LYS A 85 0.99 27.33 9.49
CA LYS A 85 -0.12 28.29 9.34
C LYS A 85 -1.44 27.76 9.88
N LYS A 86 -1.68 26.43 9.89
CA LYS A 86 -2.92 25.76 10.33
C LYS A 86 -2.68 24.31 10.79
N ASN A 87 -3.52 23.79 11.70
CA ASN A 87 -3.51 22.37 12.14
C ASN A 87 -4.24 21.42 11.17
N HIS A 88 -4.45 21.84 9.92
CA HIS A 88 -5.18 21.10 8.90
C HIS A 88 -4.67 21.48 7.52
N ALA A 89 -4.79 20.57 6.55
CA ALA A 89 -4.54 20.91 5.15
C ALA A 89 -5.51 22.03 4.68
N PRO A 90 -5.09 22.89 3.72
CA PRO A 90 -6.04 23.79 3.06
C PRO A 90 -7.22 22.99 2.49
N PRO A 91 -8.49 23.39 2.72
CA PRO A 91 -9.66 22.61 2.31
C PRO A 91 -9.65 22.22 0.83
N ASP A 92 -9.28 23.16 -0.04
CA ASP A 92 -9.20 22.90 -1.49
C ASP A 92 -8.16 21.82 -1.82
N LEU A 93 -6.98 21.90 -1.21
CA LEU A 93 -5.94 20.88 -1.37
C LEU A 93 -6.40 19.52 -0.86
N ALA A 94 -7.03 19.47 0.32
CA ALA A 94 -7.56 18.23 0.88
C ALA A 94 -8.60 17.59 -0.05
N LEU A 95 -9.50 18.40 -0.65
CA LEU A 95 -10.49 17.93 -1.61
C LEU A 95 -9.86 17.41 -2.90
N PHE A 96 -8.81 18.06 -3.43
CA PHE A 96 -8.09 17.56 -4.60
C PHE A 96 -7.43 16.21 -4.34
N ILE A 97 -6.74 16.08 -3.20
CA ILE A 97 -6.10 14.82 -2.80
C ILE A 97 -7.15 13.72 -2.62
N ALA A 98 -8.23 14.02 -1.89
CA ALA A 98 -9.34 13.09 -1.66
C ALA A 98 -9.96 12.61 -2.97
N ARG A 99 -10.23 13.52 -3.90
CA ARG A 99 -10.80 13.23 -5.23
C ARG A 99 -9.92 12.25 -6.00
N ASP A 100 -8.62 12.50 -6.06
CA ASP A 100 -7.70 11.69 -6.87
C ASP A 100 -7.47 10.31 -6.26
N VAL A 101 -7.37 10.22 -4.92
CA VAL A 101 -7.32 8.93 -4.23
C VAL A 101 -8.63 8.14 -4.41
N ALA A 102 -9.79 8.79 -4.31
CA ALA A 102 -11.09 8.14 -4.58
C ALA A 102 -11.20 7.66 -6.04
N SER A 103 -10.65 8.42 -6.99
CA SER A 103 -10.59 8.05 -8.40
C SER A 103 -9.73 6.80 -8.62
N ALA A 104 -8.55 6.73 -7.98
CA ALA A 104 -7.70 5.53 -7.97
C ALA A 104 -8.38 4.31 -7.35
N LEU A 105 -9.09 4.48 -6.23
CA LEU A 105 -9.85 3.41 -5.59
C LEU A 105 -11.00 2.92 -6.47
N THR A 106 -11.67 3.84 -7.19
CA THR A 106 -12.73 3.48 -8.14
C THR A 106 -12.18 2.56 -9.25
N GLU A 107 -10.99 2.86 -9.78
CA GLU A 107 -10.32 1.99 -10.76
C GLU A 107 -10.04 0.58 -10.17
N LEU A 108 -9.45 0.50 -8.98
CA LEU A 108 -9.18 -0.79 -8.31
C LEU A 108 -10.47 -1.58 -8.06
N HIS A 109 -11.49 -0.93 -7.52
CA HIS A 109 -12.77 -1.54 -7.15
C HIS A 109 -13.57 -1.99 -8.38
N SER A 110 -13.47 -1.27 -9.50
CA SER A 110 -14.07 -1.69 -10.78
C SER A 110 -13.51 -3.02 -11.28
N ARG A 111 -12.26 -3.33 -10.92
CA ARG A 111 -11.55 -4.58 -11.22
C ARG A 111 -11.65 -5.61 -10.09
N ARG A 112 -12.47 -5.33 -9.07
CA ARG A 112 -12.65 -6.17 -7.88
C ARG A 112 -11.35 -6.41 -7.11
N VAL A 113 -10.47 -5.41 -7.05
CA VAL A 113 -9.23 -5.45 -6.25
C VAL A 113 -9.43 -4.62 -4.98
N ILE A 114 -9.14 -5.21 -3.82
CA ILE A 114 -9.05 -4.50 -2.54
C ILE A 114 -7.60 -4.05 -2.36
N HIS A 115 -7.35 -2.80 -1.96
CA HIS A 115 -6.01 -2.28 -1.69
C HIS A 115 -5.46 -2.72 -0.32
N ARG A 116 -6.29 -2.66 0.73
CA ARG A 116 -5.98 -3.06 2.13
C ARG A 116 -4.91 -2.25 2.87
N ASP A 117 -4.49 -1.10 2.35
CA ASP A 117 -3.53 -0.21 3.03
C ASP A 117 -3.62 1.24 2.57
N VAL A 118 -4.83 1.77 2.44
CA VAL A 118 -5.03 3.18 2.08
C VAL A 118 -4.66 4.06 3.30
N LYS A 119 -3.59 4.84 3.17
CA LYS A 119 -3.07 5.76 4.18
C LYS A 119 -2.17 6.81 3.52
N SER A 120 -1.78 7.85 4.25
CA SER A 120 -0.95 8.92 3.69
C SER A 120 0.41 8.47 3.16
N ASP A 121 1.06 7.50 3.80
CA ASP A 121 2.34 6.95 3.36
C ASP A 121 2.28 6.32 1.96
N ASN A 122 1.09 5.84 1.55
CA ASN A 122 0.86 5.17 0.27
C ASN A 122 0.26 6.11 -0.79
N VAL A 123 0.25 7.42 -0.51
CA VAL A 123 -0.16 8.46 -1.46
C VAL A 123 1.06 9.33 -1.77
N LEU A 124 1.44 9.42 -3.04
CA LEU A 124 2.52 10.26 -3.52
C LEU A 124 1.95 11.57 -4.05
N ILE A 125 2.52 12.70 -3.62
CA ILE A 125 2.04 14.02 -4.01
C ILE A 125 3.21 14.88 -4.46
N ASP A 126 3.08 15.50 -5.62
CA ASP A 126 3.93 16.60 -6.06
C ASP A 126 3.11 17.89 -6.07
N LEU A 127 3.34 18.73 -5.05
CA LEU A 127 2.66 20.02 -4.85
C LEU A 127 3.13 21.09 -5.85
N GLU A 128 4.33 20.92 -6.41
CA GLU A 128 4.94 21.88 -7.35
C GLU A 128 4.59 21.52 -8.80
N ALA A 129 4.42 20.22 -9.09
CA ALA A 129 3.95 19.76 -10.39
C ALA A 129 2.48 20.11 -10.59
N LYS A 130 2.24 21.08 -11.48
CA LYS A 130 0.90 21.43 -11.94
C LYS A 130 0.50 20.53 -13.10
N GLY A 131 -0.57 19.78 -12.92
CA GLY A 131 -1.28 19.07 -13.98
C GLY A 131 -1.85 20.03 -15.02
N ARG A 132 -2.52 19.48 -16.05
CA ARG A 132 -3.11 20.28 -17.13
C ARG A 132 -4.19 21.25 -16.65
N ASP A 133 -4.82 20.92 -15.54
CA ASP A 133 -5.84 21.70 -14.82
C ASP A 133 -5.25 22.61 -13.73
N GLY A 134 -3.92 22.65 -13.60
CA GLY A 134 -3.23 23.46 -12.60
C GLY A 134 -3.20 22.87 -11.19
N THR A 135 -3.72 21.65 -10.99
CA THR A 135 -3.73 21.00 -9.67
C THR A 135 -2.45 20.19 -9.42
N PRO A 136 -2.10 19.93 -8.13
CA PRO A 136 -1.02 19.02 -7.78
C PRO A 136 -1.20 17.64 -8.41
N THR A 137 -0.09 16.93 -8.62
CA THR A 137 -0.14 15.51 -9.02
C THR A 137 -0.31 14.65 -7.78
N VAL A 138 -1.34 13.80 -7.74
CA VAL A 138 -1.65 12.89 -6.63
C VAL A 138 -1.77 11.47 -7.17
N LYS A 139 -1.04 10.53 -6.57
CA LYS A 139 -1.04 9.13 -7.01
C LYS A 139 -1.06 8.15 -5.85
N LEU A 140 -1.94 7.17 -5.93
CA LEU A 140 -1.94 6.01 -5.04
C LEU A 140 -0.85 5.02 -5.47
N CYS A 141 -0.11 4.49 -4.51
CA CYS A 141 0.95 3.49 -4.71
C CYS A 141 0.85 2.37 -3.65
N ASP A 142 1.82 1.44 -3.68
CA ASP A 142 1.94 0.33 -2.73
C ASP A 142 0.77 -0.66 -2.77
N LEU A 143 0.82 -1.58 -3.74
CA LEU A 143 -0.16 -2.65 -3.92
C LEU A 143 0.32 -3.98 -3.29
N ASP A 144 1.27 -3.93 -2.37
CA ASP A 144 1.84 -5.12 -1.70
C ASP A 144 0.78 -5.97 -1.05
N ARG A 145 -0.16 -5.27 -0.41
CA ARG A 145 -1.24 -5.89 0.34
C ARG A 145 -2.48 -6.04 -0.52
N ALA A 146 -2.50 -5.62 -1.77
CA ALA A 146 -3.72 -5.66 -2.57
C ALA A 146 -4.13 -7.10 -2.91
N VAL A 147 -5.44 -7.38 -2.99
CA VAL A 147 -5.96 -8.72 -3.31
C VAL A 147 -7.16 -8.63 -4.28
N PRO A 148 -7.16 -9.40 -5.37
CA PRO A 148 -8.33 -9.52 -6.25
C PRO A 148 -9.38 -10.48 -5.65
N LEU A 149 -10.63 -10.04 -5.56
CA LEU A 149 -11.75 -10.81 -4.99
C LEU A 149 -12.25 -11.96 -5.88
N HIS A 150 -12.09 -11.87 -7.21
CA HIS A 150 -12.75 -12.79 -8.16
C HIS A 150 -11.83 -13.84 -8.80
N SER A 151 -10.57 -13.98 -8.37
CA SER A 151 -9.61 -14.86 -9.07
C SER A 151 -9.41 -16.23 -8.39
N HIS A 152 -10.48 -16.81 -7.83
CA HIS A 152 -10.46 -18.24 -7.45
C HIS A 152 -10.61 -19.18 -8.67
N LEU A 153 -10.98 -18.66 -9.84
CA LEU A 153 -11.31 -19.46 -11.03
C LEU A 153 -10.13 -19.75 -11.96
N HIS A 154 -8.95 -19.14 -11.75
CA HIS A 154 -7.74 -19.51 -12.47
C HIS A 154 -6.70 -20.03 -11.48
N SER A 155 -6.56 -21.35 -11.42
CA SER A 155 -5.46 -22.07 -10.75
C SER A 155 -4.06 -21.65 -11.25
N CYS A 156 -3.99 -20.78 -12.27
CA CYS A 156 -2.78 -20.21 -12.87
C CYS A 156 -2.44 -18.78 -12.36
N CYS A 157 -3.28 -18.15 -11.53
CA CYS A 157 -3.02 -16.78 -11.04
C CYS A 157 -2.07 -16.79 -9.84
N ILE A 158 -0.76 -16.76 -10.12
CA ILE A 158 0.32 -16.56 -9.12
C ILE A 158 0.10 -15.29 -8.26
N ALA A 159 -0.72 -14.33 -8.71
CA ALA A 159 -1.10 -13.15 -7.92
C ALA A 159 -1.88 -13.47 -6.62
N HIS A 160 -2.35 -14.70 -6.45
CA HIS A 160 -2.94 -15.18 -5.19
C HIS A 160 -1.91 -15.85 -4.28
N VAL A 161 -0.77 -16.25 -4.82
CA VAL A 161 0.24 -17.00 -4.08
C VAL A 161 1.11 -16.00 -3.34
N GLY A 162 1.32 -16.22 -2.04
CA GLY A 162 2.05 -15.29 -1.17
C GLY A 162 1.26 -14.06 -0.70
N VAL A 163 0.01 -13.87 -1.14
CA VAL A 163 -0.88 -12.81 -0.66
C VAL A 163 -2.00 -13.41 0.18
N HIS A 164 -2.17 -12.92 1.40
CA HIS A 164 -3.22 -13.40 2.28
C HIS A 164 -4.63 -13.21 1.67
N PRO A 165 -5.54 -14.19 1.81
CA PRO A 165 -6.92 -14.05 1.34
C PRO A 165 -7.68 -12.94 2.09
N PRO A 166 -8.85 -12.51 1.58
CA PRO A 166 -9.66 -11.45 2.18
C PRO A 166 -10.42 -11.92 3.45
N ASP A 167 -9.85 -12.85 4.20
CA ASP A 167 -10.30 -13.35 5.52
C ASP A 167 -9.17 -13.28 6.56
N PHE A 168 -8.04 -12.68 6.19
CA PHE A 168 -6.86 -12.46 7.03
C PHE A 168 -6.75 -11.00 7.45
N CYS A 169 -6.31 -10.76 8.68
CA CYS A 169 -6.11 -9.40 9.17
C CYS A 169 -4.82 -8.80 8.62
N VAL A 170 -4.95 -7.92 7.64
CA VAL A 170 -3.84 -7.21 7.02
C VAL A 170 -4.17 -5.72 6.85
N GLY A 171 -3.18 -4.87 7.08
CA GLY A 171 -3.24 -3.42 6.87
C GLY A 171 -2.44 -2.71 7.95
N THR A 172 -2.50 -1.39 7.94
CA THR A 172 -1.95 -0.58 9.04
C THR A 172 -3.04 -0.37 10.10
N PRO A 173 -2.87 -0.86 11.34
CA PRO A 173 -3.94 -0.95 12.35
C PRO A 173 -4.87 0.25 12.47
N ARG A 174 -4.35 1.49 12.51
CA ARG A 174 -5.15 2.72 12.70
C ARG A 174 -6.05 3.09 11.50
N TRP A 175 -5.84 2.49 10.33
CA TRP A 175 -6.66 2.69 9.14
C TRP A 175 -7.53 1.48 8.81
N MET A 176 -7.46 0.41 9.60
CA MET A 176 -8.17 -0.84 9.31
C MET A 176 -9.63 -0.78 9.76
N ALA A 177 -10.50 -1.36 8.93
CA ALA A 177 -11.91 -1.49 9.26
C ALA A 177 -12.16 -2.53 10.37
N PRO A 178 -13.22 -2.37 11.18
CA PRO A 178 -13.64 -3.33 12.21
C PRO A 178 -13.72 -4.78 11.73
N GLU A 179 -14.30 -5.01 10.55
CA GLU A 179 -14.43 -6.33 9.94
C GLU A 179 -13.09 -7.00 9.62
N VAL A 180 -12.03 -6.23 9.35
CA VAL A 180 -10.69 -6.79 9.13
C VAL A 180 -10.12 -7.35 10.44
N PHE A 181 -10.37 -6.69 11.57
CA PHE A 181 -10.02 -7.24 12.89
C PHE A 181 -10.84 -8.49 13.22
N ARG A 182 -12.15 -8.47 12.94
CA ARG A 182 -13.03 -9.62 13.17
C ARG A 182 -12.63 -10.84 12.33
N ALA A 183 -12.02 -10.63 11.16
CA ALA A 183 -11.50 -11.71 10.32
C ALA A 183 -10.48 -12.58 11.05
N MET A 184 -9.67 -12.02 11.97
CA MET A 184 -8.72 -12.80 12.81
C MET A 184 -9.40 -13.92 13.60
N ARG A 185 -10.61 -13.67 14.09
CA ARG A 185 -11.29 -14.54 15.06
C ARG A 185 -12.28 -15.49 14.41
N LYS A 186 -13.00 -15.02 13.38
CA LYS A 186 -14.14 -15.75 12.81
C LYS A 186 -13.92 -16.23 11.37
N ARG A 187 -12.76 -15.96 10.75
CA ARG A 187 -12.51 -16.19 9.31
C ARG A 187 -13.64 -15.64 8.43
N SER A 188 -14.18 -14.48 8.81
CA SER A 188 -15.15 -13.76 8.00
C SER A 188 -14.44 -13.08 6.85
N HIS A 189 -14.98 -13.24 5.65
CA HIS A 189 -14.49 -12.52 4.48
C HIS A 189 -14.92 -11.04 4.56
N TYR A 190 -14.03 -10.15 4.14
CA TYR A 190 -14.29 -8.73 3.95
C TYR A 190 -14.14 -8.35 2.47
N GLY A 191 -14.82 -7.28 2.05
CA GLY A 191 -14.86 -6.85 0.65
C GLY A 191 -14.11 -5.55 0.39
N LEU A 192 -14.57 -4.86 -0.66
CA LEU A 192 -14.02 -3.58 -1.13
C LEU A 192 -14.28 -2.44 -0.13
N GLU A 193 -15.31 -2.60 0.72
CA GLU A 193 -15.72 -1.64 1.73
C GLU A 193 -14.63 -1.30 2.76
N VAL A 194 -13.66 -2.20 2.98
CA VAL A 194 -12.56 -1.94 3.92
C VAL A 194 -11.67 -0.78 3.44
N ASP A 195 -11.51 -0.62 2.13
CA ASP A 195 -10.77 0.52 1.58
C ASP A 195 -11.54 1.83 1.74
N ILE A 196 -12.89 1.78 1.80
CA ILE A 196 -13.72 2.96 2.02
C ILE A 196 -13.58 3.43 3.47
N TRP A 197 -13.49 2.50 4.42
CA TRP A 197 -13.13 2.81 5.80
C TRP A 197 -11.74 3.45 5.88
N SER A 198 -10.72 2.80 5.30
CA SER A 198 -9.36 3.31 5.29
C SER A 198 -9.26 4.69 4.60
N PHE A 199 -10.05 4.93 3.54
CA PHE A 199 -10.19 6.23 2.92
C PHE A 199 -10.78 7.27 3.88
N GLY A 200 -11.79 6.92 4.67
CA GLY A 200 -12.31 7.79 5.73
C GLY A 200 -11.25 8.16 6.78
N CYS A 201 -10.46 7.18 7.23
CA CYS A 201 -9.31 7.41 8.12
C CYS A 201 -8.25 8.33 7.46
N PHE A 202 -7.98 8.14 6.17
CA PHE A 202 -7.10 8.99 5.39
C PHE A 202 -7.61 10.44 5.29
N LEU A 203 -8.92 10.66 5.10
CA LEU A 203 -9.51 12.00 5.13
C LEU A 203 -9.33 12.65 6.50
N LEU A 204 -9.55 11.90 7.59
CA LEU A 204 -9.32 12.40 8.94
C LEU A 204 -7.85 12.82 9.13
N GLU A 205 -6.93 12.02 8.59
CA GLU A 205 -5.51 12.31 8.63
C GLU A 205 -5.15 13.59 7.86
N LEU A 206 -5.70 13.80 6.66
CA LEU A 206 -5.52 15.05 5.90
C LEU A 206 -6.06 16.27 6.66
N LEU A 207 -7.23 16.14 7.27
CA LEU A 207 -7.93 17.23 7.93
C LEU A 207 -7.38 17.58 9.31
N THR A 208 -6.71 16.65 9.97
CA THR A 208 -6.12 16.88 11.31
C THR A 208 -4.61 17.01 11.25
N LEU A 209 -4.01 16.67 10.11
CA LEU A 209 -2.59 16.41 9.96
C LEU A 209 -2.11 15.51 11.10
N ARG A 210 -2.83 14.45 11.47
CA ARG A 210 -2.44 13.50 12.53
C ARG A 210 -2.92 12.12 12.15
N ALA A 211 -2.24 11.09 12.64
CA ALA A 211 -2.73 9.72 12.44
C ALA A 211 -4.14 9.57 13.05
N PRO A 212 -5.01 8.71 12.48
CA PRO A 212 -6.29 8.38 13.09
C PRO A 212 -6.09 7.91 14.54
N TYR A 213 -7.04 8.28 15.41
CA TYR A 213 -7.00 7.95 16.84
C TYR A 213 -5.75 8.49 17.56
N HIS A 214 -5.18 9.60 17.08
CA HIS A 214 -4.06 10.25 17.75
C HIS A 214 -4.42 10.61 19.20
N GLY A 215 -3.63 10.12 20.16
CA GLY A 215 -3.87 10.28 21.59
C GLY A 215 -4.40 9.03 22.30
N PHE A 216 -4.76 7.99 21.55
CA PHE A 216 -5.08 6.66 22.07
C PHE A 216 -3.90 5.70 21.87
N LEU A 217 -3.67 4.82 22.85
CA LEU A 217 -2.73 3.71 22.70
C LEU A 217 -3.26 2.73 21.65
N ASP A 218 -2.35 2.00 20.99
CA ASP A 218 -2.76 1.05 19.95
C ASP A 218 -3.72 -0.01 20.48
N ALA A 219 -3.47 -0.51 21.70
CA ALA A 219 -4.33 -1.49 22.35
C ALA A 219 -5.75 -0.98 22.65
N GLU A 220 -5.92 0.33 22.89
CA GLU A 220 -7.18 0.91 23.34
C GLU A 220 -8.16 1.12 22.19
N PHE A 221 -7.69 1.57 21.02
CA PHE A 221 -8.61 1.83 19.91
C PHE A 221 -9.17 0.55 19.29
N HIS A 222 -8.46 -0.58 19.41
CA HIS A 222 -8.97 -1.88 18.97
C HIS A 222 -10.22 -2.30 19.73
N GLU A 223 -10.29 -2.05 21.05
CA GLU A 223 -11.47 -2.37 21.87
C GLU A 223 -12.71 -1.56 21.47
N PHE A 224 -12.53 -0.33 20.98
CA PHE A 224 -13.65 0.52 20.52
C PHE A 224 -14.23 0.10 19.15
N LEU A 225 -13.49 -0.70 18.39
CA LEU A 225 -13.90 -1.15 17.05
C LEU A 225 -14.51 -2.57 17.04
N GLU A 226 -14.54 -3.26 18.19
CA GLU A 226 -15.23 -4.56 18.37
C GLU A 226 -16.73 -4.41 18.62
#